data_AF-R1HH14-F1
#
_entry.id   AF-R1HH14-F1
#
_cell.length_a   1.000
_cell.length_b   1.000
_cell.length_c   1.000
_cell.angle_alpha   90.00
_cell.angle_beta   90.00
_cell.angle_gamma   90.00
#
_symmetry.space_group_name_H-M   'P 1'
#
loop_
_entity.id
_entity.type
_entity.pdbx_description
1 polymer ?
#
loop_
_entity_poly.entity_id
_entity_poly.type
_entity_poly.pdbx_seq_one_letter_code
_entity_poly.pdbx_strand_id
1 'polypeptide(L)' 'MGSYDPYKLIDEVETLLVSHGFAPSRIPGRGGDRLAGASRLLRGFGLQPRLAPEDAFDLGVPFQGRINQD' A
#
# COMPACT_ATOMS: atom_id res chain seq x y z
N MET A 1 -0.03 19.31 -7.32
CA MET A 1 -0.26 17.85 -7.21
C MET A 1 -0.90 17.58 -5.85
N GLY A 2 -1.97 16.78 -5.80
CA GLY A 2 -2.65 16.45 -4.54
C GLY A 2 -1.86 15.43 -3.73
N SER A 3 -1.83 15.59 -2.41
CA SER A 3 -1.32 14.57 -1.49
C SER A 3 -2.44 13.63 -1.07
N TYR A 4 -2.16 12.34 -0.91
CA TYR A 4 -3.15 11.35 -0.48
C TYR A 4 -2.58 10.36 0.54
N ASP A 5 -3.42 9.92 1.47
CA ASP A 5 -3.06 8.96 2.50
C ASP A 5 -3.16 7.52 1.95
N PRO A 6 -2.05 6.76 1.87
CA PRO A 6 -2.08 5.38 1.39
C PRO A 6 -2.85 4.41 2.30
N TYR A 7 -2.99 4.69 3.60
CA TYR A 7 -3.82 3.87 4.49
C TYR A 7 -5.30 4.01 4.14
N LYS A 8 -5.74 5.24 3.88
CA LYS A 8 -7.10 5.52 3.41
C LYS A 8 -7.39 4.82 2.09
N LEU A 9 -6.42 4.79 1.17
CA LEU A 9 -6.57 4.06 -0.09
C LEU A 9 -6.79 2.55 0.14
N ILE A 10 -6.09 1.95 1.10
CA ILE A 10 -6.27 0.53 1.45
C ILE A 10 -7.70 0.29 1.95
N ASP A 11 -8.20 1.14 2.84
CA ASP A 11 -9.57 1.04 3.38
C ASP A 11 -10.64 1.22 2.29
N GLU A 12 -10.41 2.14 1.35
CA GLU A 12 -11.30 2.39 0.22
C GLU A 12 -11.34 1.22 -0.77
N VAL A 13 -10.19 0.59 -1.04
CA VAL A 13 -10.14 -0.62 -1.88
C VAL A 13 -10.83 -1.79 -1.18
N GLU A 14 -10.64 -1.96 0.13
CA GLU A 14 -11.34 -2.98 0.92
C GLU A 14 -12.86 -2.79 0.82
N THR A 15 -13.34 -1.56 1.00
CA THR A 15 -14.76 -1.20 0.87
C THR A 15 -15.29 -1.46 -0.54
N LEU A 16 -14.53 -1.11 -1.57
CA LEU A 16 -14.88 -1.35 -2.97
C LEU A 16 -15.04 -2.85 -3.25
N LEU A 17 -14.09 -3.67 -2.83
CA LEU A 17 -14.15 -5.12 -3.02
C LEU A 17 -15.36 -5.76 -2.32
N VAL A 18 -15.69 -5.30 -1.10
CA VAL A 18 -16.90 -5.72 -0.39
C VAL A 18 -18.16 -5.35 -1.18
N SER A 19 -18.22 -4.15 -1.76
CA SER A 19 -19.36 -3.72 -2.59
C SER A 19 -19.56 -4.58 -3.86
N HIS A 20 -18.49 -5.22 -4.34
CA HIS A 20 -18.51 -6.17 -5.44
C HIS A 20 -18.78 -7.63 -5.01
N GLY A 21 -19.03 -7.89 -3.72
CA GLY A 21 -19.33 -9.21 -3.19
C GLY A 21 -18.12 -10.06 -2.82
N PHE A 22 -16.92 -9.47 -2.76
CA PHE A 22 -15.73 -10.15 -2.26
C PHE A 22 -15.62 -10.03 -0.74
N ALA A 23 -14.91 -10.97 -0.10
CA ALA A 23 -14.58 -10.96 1.32
C ALA A 23 -13.06 -10.82 1.52
N PRO A 24 -12.47 -9.63 1.28
CA PRO A 24 -11.04 -9.42 1.50
C PRO A 24 -10.70 -9.58 2.98
N SER A 25 -9.50 -10.08 3.27
CA SER A 25 -8.99 -10.18 4.63
C SER A 25 -7.58 -9.61 4.73
N ARG A 26 -7.29 -8.98 5.87
CA ARG A 26 -5.97 -8.41 6.15
C ARG A 26 -5.03 -9.53 6.56
N ILE A 27 -4.08 -9.88 5.70
CA ILE A 27 -3.02 -10.83 6.04
C ILE A 27 -2.03 -10.15 7.02
N PRO A 28 -1.82 -10.69 8.23
CA PRO A 28 -0.82 -10.18 9.18
C PRO A 28 0.61 -10.28 8.63
N GLY A 29 1.50 -9.40 9.06
CA GLY A 29 2.92 -9.43 8.66
C GLY A 29 3.24 -8.88 7.27
N ARG A 30 2.23 -8.52 6.46
CA ARG A 30 2.40 -7.84 5.15
C ARG A 30 2.04 -6.35 5.19
N GLY A 31 2.15 -5.72 6.37
CA GLY A 31 1.82 -4.30 6.58
C GLY A 31 2.62 -3.38 5.65
N GLY A 32 3.95 -3.53 5.66
CA GLY A 32 4.86 -2.79 4.78
C GLY A 32 4.57 -3.02 3.29
N ASP A 33 4.28 -4.26 2.87
CA ASP A 33 3.96 -4.58 1.48
C ASP A 33 2.69 -3.89 0.99
N ARG A 34 1.64 -3.83 1.84
CA ARG A 34 0.40 -3.13 1.51
C ARG A 34 0.64 -1.63 1.35
N LEU A 35 1.38 -1.03 2.28
CA LEU A 35 1.72 0.39 2.26
C LEU A 35 2.57 0.74 1.04
N ALA A 36 3.53 -0.11 0.69
CA ALA A 36 4.34 0.01 -0.51
C ALA A 36 3.52 -0.07 -1.79
N GLY A 37 2.59 -1.04 -1.87
CA GLY A 37 1.66 -1.16 -2.98
C GLY A 37 0.79 0.08 -3.16
N ALA A 38 0.14 0.54 -2.08
CA ALA A 38 -0.69 1.74 -2.09
C ALA A 38 0.09 3.00 -2.49
N SER A 39 1.29 3.19 -1.92
CA SER A 39 2.16 4.31 -2.24
C SER A 39 2.67 4.29 -3.68
N ARG A 40 2.91 3.10 -4.25
CA ARG A 40 3.28 2.94 -5.66
C ARG A 40 2.11 3.29 -6.59
N LEU A 41 0.91 2.85 -6.23
CA LEU A 41 -0.31 3.14 -6.98
C LEU A 41 -0.62 4.64 -7.03
N LEU A 42 -0.57 5.32 -5.88
CA LEU A 42 -0.76 6.77 -5.79
C LEU A 42 0.24 7.54 -6.68
N ARG A 43 1.52 7.15 -6.64
CA ARG A 43 2.56 7.73 -7.51
C ARG A 43 2.25 7.52 -8.99
N GLY A 44 1.70 6.37 -9.36
CA GLY A 44 1.24 6.08 -10.73
C GLY A 44 0.13 7.03 -11.22
N PHE A 45 -0.67 7.58 -10.31
CA PHE A 45 -1.69 8.60 -10.59
C PHE A 45 -1.18 10.04 -10.43
N GLY A 46 0.12 10.25 -10.18
CA GLY A 46 0.68 11.58 -9.94
C GLY A 46 0.29 12.20 -8.59
N LEU A 47 -0.18 11.38 -7.64
CA LEU A 47 -0.47 11.79 -6.28
C LEU A 47 0.73 11.53 -5.38
N GLN A 48 1.03 12.46 -4.48
CA GLN A 48 2.10 12.29 -3.50
C GLN A 48 1.55 11.50 -2.29
N PRO A 49 2.11 10.32 -1.96
CA PRO A 49 1.74 9.62 -0.73
C PRO A 49 2.13 10.47 0.48
N ARG A 50 1.18 10.67 1.40
CA ARG A 50 1.39 11.33 2.69
C ARG A 50 1.64 10.26 3.75
N LEU A 51 2.91 10.01 4.03
CA LEU A 51 3.37 8.97 4.94
C LEU A 51 3.84 9.58 6.26
N ALA A 52 3.72 8.83 7.36
CA ALA A 52 4.41 9.21 8.58
C ALA A 52 5.93 8.95 8.42
N PRO A 53 6.81 9.68 9.12
CA PRO A 53 8.25 9.46 9.06
C PRO A 53 8.67 8.02 9.36
N GLU A 54 7.97 7.35 10.28
CA GLU A 54 8.17 5.94 10.63
C GLU A 54 7.85 4.97 9.47
N ASP A 55 6.94 5.33 8.57
CA ASP A 55 6.51 4.52 7.43
C ASP A 55 7.52 4.54 6.26
N ALA A 56 8.39 5.55 6.21
CA ALA A 56 9.34 5.74 5.12
C ALA A 56 10.40 4.62 5.06
N PHE A 57 10.69 3.99 6.20
CA PHE A 57 11.66 2.90 6.31
C PHE A 57 11.23 1.63 5.57
N ASP A 58 9.93 1.36 5.46
CA ASP A 58 9.39 0.16 4.79
C ASP A 58 9.35 0.31 3.25
N LEU A 59 9.46 1.54 2.73
CA LEU A 59 9.31 1.85 1.30
C LEU A 59 10.65 1.91 0.54
N GLY A 60 11.77 1.92 1.27
CA GLY A 60 13.12 2.03 0.72
C GLY A 60 13.69 0.74 0.15
N VAL A 61 13.00 -0.40 0.30
CA VAL A 61 13.48 -1.69 -0.19
C VAL A 61 12.79 -2.03 -1.51
N PRO A 62 13.53 -2.19 -2.62
CA PRO A 62 12.96 -2.69 -3.86
C PRO A 62 12.31 -4.06 -3.62
N PHE A 63 11.06 -4.22 -4.05
CA PHE A 63 10.30 -5.49 -4.03
C PHE A 63 11.01 -6.65 -4.76
N GLN A 64 12.10 -6.37 -5.49
CA GLN A 64 12.94 -7.37 -6.16
C GLN A 64 13.86 -8.16 -5.22
N GLY A 65 13.98 -7.79 -3.94
CA GLY A 65 14.91 -8.43 -2.99
C GLY A 65 14.38 -9.66 -2.22
N ARG A 66 13.10 -10.05 -2.36
CA ARG A 66 12.50 -11.13 -1.54
C ARG A 66 12.01 -12.37 -2.30
N ILE A 67 12.25 -12.45 -3.61
CA ILE A 67 11.93 -13.63 -4.43
C ILE A 67 13.16 -14.51 -4.73
N ASN A 68 14.31 -14.25 -4.11
CA ASN A 68 15.48 -15.13 -4.11
C ASN A 68 16.24 -14.96 -2.79
N GLN A 69 15.78 -15.64 -1.73
CA GLN A 69 16.66 -16.11 -0.66
C GLN A 69 16.08 -17.45 -0.19
N ASP A 70 16.70 -18.52 -0.71
CA ASP A 70 16.68 -19.96 -0.35
C ASP A 70 15.43 -20.56 0.33
#